data_AF-A0A0K2VFN9-F1
#
_entry.id   AF-A0A0K2VFN9-F1
#
_cell.length_a   1.000
_cell.length_b   1.000
_cell.length_c   1.000
_cell.angle_alpha   90.00
_cell.angle_beta   90.00
_cell.angle_gamma   90.00
#
_symmetry.space_group_name_H-M   'P 1'
#
loop_
_entity.id
_entity.type
_entity.pdbx_description
1 polymer ?
#
loop_
_entity_poly.entity_id
_entity_poly.type
_entity_poly.pdbx_seq_one_letter_code
_entity_poly.pdbx_strand_id
1 'polypeptide(L)'
;MPNSTNYLSTPKASSRPTQAATTSRRAQNFNEMSSVEELVDKLAKEALPSNFILITKPSVALLKLSHDEKLGPKVVASIKFETDMSFKMYNSGVLIEKKAVSHITSEGKVNTVIQAS
;
A
#
# COMPACT_ATOMS: atom_id res chain seq x y z
N MET A 1 -27.00 -70.66 5.57
CA MET A 1 -28.02 -70.19 6.53
C MET A 1 -27.44 -70.34 7.94
N PRO A 2 -27.41 -69.37 8.88
CA PRO A 2 -27.59 -67.90 8.88
C PRO A 2 -26.26 -67.15 9.25
N ASN A 3 -26.04 -65.89 8.87
CA ASN A 3 -26.37 -64.59 9.53
C ASN A 3 -25.48 -64.26 10.76
N SER A 4 -24.56 -63.29 10.70
CA SER A 4 -24.70 -61.89 11.21
C SER A 4 -23.43 -61.58 12.05
N THR A 5 -22.87 -60.39 12.27
CA THR A 5 -23.29 -59.00 12.11
C THR A 5 -22.06 -58.08 12.01
N ASN A 6 -22.23 -56.98 11.28
CA ASN A 6 -21.36 -55.84 11.05
C ASN A 6 -20.83 -55.15 12.32
N TYR A 7 -19.57 -54.69 12.28
CA TYR A 7 -19.11 -53.50 13.01
C TYR A 7 -18.12 -52.71 12.13
N LEU A 8 -18.67 -51.95 11.17
CA LEU A 8 -17.95 -50.89 10.47
C LEU A 8 -18.43 -49.55 11.04
N SER A 9 -17.72 -49.06 12.06
CA SER A 9 -18.02 -47.77 12.68
C SER A 9 -17.49 -46.64 11.79
N THR A 10 -18.40 -45.87 11.18
CA THR A 10 -18.05 -44.62 10.52
C THR A 10 -17.98 -43.48 11.55
N PRO A 11 -17.01 -42.56 11.44
CA PRO A 11 -16.96 -41.39 12.30
C PRO A 11 -18.11 -40.43 11.96
N LYS A 12 -18.85 -40.04 12.99
CA LYS A 12 -19.94 -39.06 12.93
C LYS A 12 -19.37 -37.70 12.53
N ALA A 13 -19.70 -37.23 11.32
CA ALA A 13 -19.36 -35.90 10.87
C ALA A 13 -20.10 -34.86 11.73
N SER A 14 -19.34 -34.09 12.50
CA SER A 14 -19.84 -32.93 13.24
C SER A 14 -20.14 -31.82 12.24
N SER A 15 -21.41 -31.46 12.09
CA SER A 15 -21.85 -30.34 11.27
C SER A 15 -21.46 -29.03 11.96
N ARG A 16 -20.28 -28.51 11.61
CA ARG A 16 -19.87 -27.16 11.99
C ARG A 16 -20.72 -26.15 11.19
N PRO A 17 -21.36 -25.15 11.83
CA PRO A 17 -22.03 -24.09 11.09
C PRO A 17 -20.99 -23.34 10.25
N THR A 18 -21.20 -23.32 8.93
CA THR A 18 -20.47 -22.44 8.01
C THR A 18 -20.87 -21.01 8.32
N GLN A 19 -20.06 -20.30 9.11
CA GLN A 19 -20.18 -18.85 9.21
C GLN A 19 -19.84 -18.27 7.84
N ALA A 20 -20.86 -17.77 7.14
CA ALA A 20 -20.67 -16.99 5.93
C ALA A 20 -19.84 -15.75 6.30
N ALA A 21 -18.60 -15.70 5.82
CA ALA A 21 -17.78 -14.51 5.91
C ALA A 21 -18.48 -13.40 5.12
N THR A 22 -19.18 -12.53 5.83
CA THR A 22 -19.72 -11.30 5.25
C THR A 22 -18.54 -10.35 5.12
N THR A 23 -17.75 -10.51 4.06
CA THR A 23 -16.74 -9.55 3.67
C THR A 23 -17.45 -8.24 3.36
N SER A 24 -17.38 -7.33 4.33
CA SER A 24 -17.78 -5.95 4.16
C SER A 24 -17.07 -5.39 2.94
N ARG A 25 -17.79 -5.29 1.82
CA ARG A 25 -17.40 -4.52 0.64
C ARG A 25 -17.48 -3.04 0.98
N ARG A 26 -16.65 -2.57 1.91
CA ARG A 26 -16.18 -1.20 1.81
C ARG A 26 -15.06 -1.24 0.77
N ALA A 27 -15.45 -1.38 -0.49
CA ALA A 27 -14.62 -0.95 -1.59
C ALA A 27 -14.33 0.53 -1.30
N GLN A 28 -13.15 0.82 -0.77
CA GLN A 28 -12.62 2.15 -0.90
C GLN A 28 -12.61 2.37 -2.41
N ASN A 29 -13.46 3.27 -2.89
CA ASN A 29 -13.34 3.84 -4.22
C ASN A 29 -11.97 4.50 -4.25
N PHE A 30 -10.93 3.71 -4.56
CA PHE A 30 -9.72 4.25 -5.12
C PHE A 30 -10.19 4.82 -6.45
N ASN A 31 -10.50 6.12 -6.45
CA ASN A 31 -10.71 6.85 -7.66
C ASN A 31 -9.38 6.76 -8.40
N GLU A 32 -9.28 5.79 -9.31
CA GLU A 32 -8.11 5.51 -10.11
C GLU A 32 -7.71 6.83 -10.77
N MET A 33 -6.55 7.37 -10.35
CA MET A 33 -6.02 8.57 -10.97
C MET A 33 -5.46 8.14 -12.32
N SER A 34 -5.95 8.78 -13.38
CA SER A 34 -5.61 8.41 -14.75
C SER A 34 -4.42 9.19 -15.30
N SER A 35 -4.08 10.33 -14.68
CA SER A 35 -2.99 11.19 -15.14
C SER A 35 -2.28 11.93 -14.01
N VAL A 36 -1.07 12.42 -14.33
CA VAL A 36 -0.23 13.19 -13.41
C VAL A 36 -0.86 14.55 -13.12
N GLU A 37 -1.57 15.14 -14.08
CA GLU A 37 -2.30 16.40 -13.91
C GLU A 37 -3.43 16.25 -12.88
N GLU A 38 -4.21 15.16 -12.97
CA GLU A 38 -5.26 14.85 -11.99
C GLU A 38 -4.66 14.66 -10.59
N LEU A 39 -3.49 14.00 -10.49
CA LEU A 39 -2.75 13.85 -9.25
C LEU A 39 -2.30 15.20 -8.69
N VAL A 40 -1.73 16.08 -9.52
CA VAL A 40 -1.32 17.44 -9.12
C VAL A 40 -2.50 18.23 -8.59
N ASP A 41 -3.63 18.21 -9.30
CA ASP A 41 -4.83 18.94 -8.89
C ASP A 41 -5.38 18.45 -7.55
N LYS A 42 -5.30 17.15 -7.29
CA LYS A 42 -5.69 16.55 -6.00
C LYS A 42 -4.72 16.95 -4.89
N LEU A 43 -3.42 16.79 -5.11
CA LEU A 43 -2.40 17.15 -4.13
C LEU A 43 -2.37 18.65 -3.83
N ALA A 44 -2.66 19.51 -4.80
CA ALA A 44 -2.75 20.96 -4.62
C ALA A 44 -3.95 21.39 -3.77
N LYS A 45 -5.02 20.57 -3.73
CA LYS A 45 -6.20 20.80 -2.89
C LYS A 45 -6.03 20.24 -1.48
N GLU A 46 -5.05 19.35 -1.28
CA GLU A 46 -4.78 18.73 0.01
C GLU A 46 -3.94 19.67 0.89
N ALA A 47 -4.32 19.80 2.16
CA ALA A 47 -3.53 20.54 3.15
C ALA A 47 -2.31 19.69 3.55
N LEU A 48 -1.20 19.86 2.82
CA LEU A 48 0.04 19.16 3.13
C LEU A 48 0.60 19.59 4.50
N PRO A 49 1.23 18.68 5.27
CA PRO A 49 1.93 19.08 6.47
C PRO A 49 3.06 20.08 6.14
N SER A 50 3.40 20.95 7.08
CA SER A 50 4.31 22.09 6.85
C SER A 50 5.72 21.71 6.37
N ASN A 51 6.15 20.47 6.62
CA ASN A 51 7.42 19.94 6.17
C ASN A 51 7.35 19.22 4.82
N PHE A 52 6.24 19.34 4.09
CA PHE A 52 6.11 18.81 2.73
C PHE A 52 5.92 19.93 1.72
N ILE A 53 6.52 19.75 0.54
CA ILE A 53 6.36 20.67 -0.58
C ILE A 53 6.07 19.87 -1.85
N LEU A 54 5.06 20.28 -2.60
CA LEU A 54 4.80 19.78 -3.95
C LEU A 54 5.50 20.68 -4.98
N ILE A 55 6.38 20.09 -5.78
CA ILE A 55 6.97 20.71 -6.97
C ILE A 55 6.22 20.18 -8.18
N THR A 56 5.83 21.06 -9.11
CA THR A 56 5.06 20.68 -10.32
C THR A 56 5.84 20.86 -11.62
N LYS A 57 7.01 21.51 -11.60
CA LYS A 57 7.84 21.77 -12.79
C LYS A 57 9.34 21.69 -12.48
N PRO A 58 10.18 21.17 -13.41
CA PRO A 58 9.83 20.54 -14.69
C PRO A 58 9.21 19.14 -14.54
N SER A 59 9.17 18.59 -13.32
CA SER A 59 8.56 17.31 -13.00
C SER A 59 7.74 17.42 -11.72
N VAL A 60 6.75 16.54 -11.58
CA VAL A 60 5.93 16.48 -10.36
C VAL A 60 6.66 15.68 -9.30
N ALA A 61 6.90 16.30 -8.14
CA ALA A 61 7.56 15.65 -7.02
C ALA A 61 7.02 16.14 -5.67
N LEU A 62 6.79 15.22 -4.75
CA LEU A 62 6.49 15.53 -3.36
C LEU A 62 7.79 15.40 -2.54
N LEU A 63 8.20 16.48 -1.89
CA LEU A 63 9.40 16.54 -1.07
C LEU A 63 9.04 16.53 0.40
N LYS A 64 9.81 15.78 1.20
CA LYS A 64 9.85 15.92 2.65
C LYS A 64 11.09 16.69 3.06
N LEU A 65 10.88 17.75 3.82
CA LEU A 65 11.90 18.62 4.35
C LEU A 65 12.19 18.30 5.82
N SER A 66 13.43 18.51 6.22
CA SER A 66 13.83 18.73 7.61
C SER A 66 14.39 20.13 7.75
N HIS A 67 14.34 20.69 8.96
CA HIS A 67 15.02 21.93 9.28
C HIS A 67 16.34 21.60 9.97
N ASP A 68 17.44 22.15 9.44
CA ASP A 68 18.73 22.19 10.10
C ASP A 68 19.01 23.65 10.49
N GLU A 69 19.31 23.90 11.77
CA GLU A 69 19.49 25.27 12.27
C GLU A 69 20.65 26.02 11.60
N LYS A 70 21.64 25.29 11.08
CA LYS A 70 22.85 25.87 10.47
C LYS A 70 22.77 25.94 8.95
N LEU A 71 22.13 24.94 8.34
CA LEU A 71 22.11 24.75 6.89
C LEU A 71 20.76 25.12 6.26
N GLY A 72 19.73 25.37 7.08
CA GLY A 72 18.39 25.66 6.62
C GLY A 72 17.58 24.42 6.22
N PRO A 73 16.55 24.57 5.37
CA PRO A 73 15.73 23.45 4.91
C PRO A 73 16.54 22.45 4.08
N LYS A 74 16.42 21.16 4.41
CA LYS A 74 17.06 20.05 3.71
C LYS A 74 16.03 19.05 3.23
N VAL A 75 16.14 18.57 1.99
CA VAL A 75 15.32 17.46 1.49
C VAL A 75 15.83 16.15 2.10
N VAL A 76 14.98 15.47 2.86
CA VAL A 76 15.29 14.18 3.50
C VAL A 76 14.65 13.00 2.78
N ALA A 77 13.56 13.22 2.06
CA ALA A 77 12.97 12.22 1.20
C ALA A 77 12.22 12.90 0.05
N SER A 78 12.04 12.19 -1.06
CA SER A 78 11.17 12.64 -2.13
C SER A 78 10.53 11.48 -2.86
N ILE A 79 9.35 11.76 -3.43
CA ILE A 79 8.69 10.89 -4.39
C ILE A 79 8.54 11.71 -5.66
N LYS A 80 9.13 11.24 -6.76
CA LYS A 80 9.01 11.83 -8.09
C LYS A 80 8.04 10.99 -8.90
N PHE A 81 7.03 11.63 -9.48
CA PHE A 81 6.05 10.98 -10.35
C PHE A 81 6.50 11.12 -11.80
N GLU A 82 6.35 10.04 -12.56
CA GLU A 82 6.59 9.99 -14.00
C GLU A 82 5.26 10.06 -14.75
N THR A 83 5.32 10.36 -16.05
CA THR A 83 4.14 10.58 -16.89
C THR A 83 3.21 9.37 -16.97
N ASP A 84 3.77 8.16 -16.83
CA ASP A 84 3.03 6.89 -16.84
C ASP A 84 2.42 6.54 -15.47
N MET A 85 2.34 7.51 -14.54
CA MET A 85 1.90 7.33 -13.17
C MET A 85 2.80 6.42 -12.31
N SER A 86 3.95 5.99 -12.84
CA SER A 86 4.98 5.37 -12.03
C SER A 86 5.66 6.41 -11.14
N PHE A 87 6.41 5.95 -10.14
CA PHE A 87 7.13 6.84 -9.23
C PHE A 87 8.50 6.30 -8.85
N LYS A 88 9.42 7.23 -8.58
CA LYS A 88 10.73 6.98 -7.99
C LYS A 88 10.80 7.60 -6.60
N MET A 89 11.26 6.82 -5.63
CA MET A 89 11.42 7.28 -4.26
C MET A 89 12.90 7.51 -3.96
N TYR A 90 13.21 8.60 -3.27
CA TYR A 90 14.55 8.95 -2.85
C TYR A 90 14.58 9.18 -1.34
N ASN A 91 15.63 8.72 -0.67
CA ASN A 91 15.95 9.10 0.71
C ASN A 91 17.28 9.84 0.71
N SER A 92 17.27 11.09 1.18
CA SER A 92 18.43 11.97 1.23
C SER A 92 19.16 12.09 -0.11
N GLY A 93 18.39 12.08 -1.21
CA GLY A 93 18.90 12.15 -2.59
C GLY A 93 19.30 10.80 -3.21
N VAL A 94 19.33 9.71 -2.43
CA VAL A 94 19.66 8.37 -2.93
C VAL A 94 18.40 7.67 -3.42
N LEU A 95 18.41 7.16 -4.67
CA LEU A 95 17.31 6.38 -5.24
C LEU A 95 17.11 5.10 -4.42
N ILE A 96 15.88 4.88 -3.97
CA ILE A 96 15.48 3.64 -3.31
C ILE A 96 15.04 2.67 -4.41
N GLU A 97 15.90 1.69 -4.69
CA GLU A 97 15.57 0.62 -5.62
C GLU A 97 14.40 -0.21 -5.09
N LYS A 98 13.50 -0.62 -6.00
CA LYS A 98 12.31 -1.41 -5.70
C LYS A 98 12.67 -2.89 -5.47
N LYS A 99 13.51 -3.14 -4.45
CA LYS A 99 13.88 -4.49 -4.01
C LYS A 99 12.87 -5.10 -3.04
N ALA A 100 11.96 -4.31 -2.53
CA ALA A 100 10.92 -4.76 -1.63
C ALA A 100 9.56 -4.15 -2.01
N VAL A 101 8.53 -4.98 -1.96
CA VAL A 101 7.14 -4.57 -2.11
C VAL A 101 6.48 -4.66 -0.75
N SER A 102 6.02 -3.52 -0.26
CA SER A 102 5.23 -3.46 0.97
C SER A 102 3.75 -3.25 0.64
N HIS A 103 2.88 -4.01 1.29
CA HIS A 103 1.44 -3.84 1.21
C HIS A 103 0.89 -3.46 2.58
N ILE A 104 0.03 -2.45 2.60
CA ILE A 104 -0.73 -2.08 3.79
C ILE A 104 -1.98 -2.96 3.77
N THR A 105 -2.08 -3.83 4.78
CA THR A 105 -3.29 -4.63 4.99
C THR A 105 -4.46 -3.73 5.37
N SER A 106 -5.69 -4.22 5.20
CA SER A 106 -6.90 -3.52 5.65
C SER A 106 -6.91 -3.18 7.15
N GLU A 107 -6.06 -3.85 7.94
CA GLU A 107 -5.83 -3.58 9.36
C GLU A 107 -4.81 -2.47 9.64
N GLY A 108 -4.22 -1.87 8.59
CA GLY A 108 -3.16 -0.87 8.72
C GLY A 108 -1.78 -1.44 9.01
N LYS A 109 -1.62 -2.78 9.05
CA LYS A 109 -0.30 -3.42 9.19
C LYS A 109 0.44 -3.40 7.87
N VAL A 110 1.74 -3.08 7.91
CA VAL A 110 2.63 -3.11 6.76
C VAL A 110 3.30 -4.47 6.70
N ASN A 111 3.04 -5.22 5.63
CA ASN A 111 3.77 -6.44 5.31
C ASN A 111 4.76 -6.13 4.20
N THR A 112 6.01 -6.54 4.37
CA THR A 112 7.09 -6.28 3.40
C THR A 112 7.61 -7.58 2.84
N VAL A 113 7.61 -7.71 1.51
CA VAL A 113 8.21 -8.83 0.79
C VAL A 113 9.44 -8.31 0.06
N ILE A 114 10.61 -8.83 0.40
CA ILE A 114 11.86 -8.53 -0.31
C ILE A 114 11.95 -9.51 -1.49
N GLN A 115 12.06 -8.97 -2.69
CA GLN A 115 12.24 -9.77 -3.89
C GLN A 115 13.73 -10.12 -4.00
N ALA A 116 14.05 -11.40 -3.85
CA ALA A 116 15.40 -11.89 -4.14
C ALA A 116 15.60 -11.86 -5.66
N SER A 117 16.70 -11.24 -6.08
CA SER A 117 17.19 -11.21 -7.47
C SER A 117 17.75 -12.56 -7.90
#